data_AF-A0A5R2N0D5-F1
#
_entry.id   AF-A0A5R2N0D5-F1
#
_cell.length_a   1.000
_cell.length_b   1.000
_cell.length_c   1.000
_cell.angle_alpha   90.00
_cell.angle_beta   90.00
_cell.angle_gamma   90.00
#
_symmetry.space_group_name_H-M   'P 1'
#
loop_
_entity.id
_entity.type
_entity.pdbx_description
1 polymer ?
#
loop_
_entity_poly.entity_id
_entity_poly.type
_entity_poly.pdbx_seq_one_letter_code
_entity_poly.pdbx_strand_id
1 'polypeptide(L)'
;SKSVAAGLRGGWLSCPPAYRHRIRVAHKMMTGGMPFLLAEVNARLVLSGQASEIRKRSIAEIGARMSIVRESLAGFSFKSHDKVPFVWLTLPDPWLSG
;
A
#
# COMPACT_ATOMS: atom_id res chain seq x y z
N SER A 1 -1.52 -5.76 -0.16
CA SER A 1 -0.90 -5.09 1.00
C SER A 1 -0.13 -3.88 0.49
N LYS A 2 -0.49 -2.65 0.87
CA LYS A 2 0.42 -1.50 0.71
C LYS A 2 1.33 -1.52 1.94
N SER A 3 2.59 -1.92 1.77
CA SER A 3 3.50 -2.10 2.89
C SER A 3 3.98 -0.74 3.41
N VAL A 4 3.93 -0.54 4.73
CA VAL A 4 4.47 0.66 5.38
C VAL A 4 5.99 0.60 5.50
N ALA A 5 6.57 -0.59 5.64
CA ALA A 5 8.02 -0.81 5.67
C ALA A 5 8.42 -1.97 4.75
N ALA A 6 9.65 -1.95 4.25
CA ALA A 6 10.21 -3.08 3.52
C ALA A 6 10.35 -4.30 4.46
N GLY A 7 9.96 -5.48 3.98
CA GLY A 7 10.09 -6.74 4.74
C GLY A 7 9.06 -6.97 5.86
N LEU A 8 8.35 -5.93 6.32
CA LEU A 8 7.31 -6.08 7.34
C LEU A 8 5.90 -6.10 6.70
N ARG A 9 5.15 -7.18 6.95
CA ARG A 9 3.75 -7.28 6.54
C ARG A 9 2.88 -7.58 7.76
N GLY A 10 1.98 -6.67 8.06
CA GLY A 10 0.96 -6.83 9.08
C GLY A 10 -0.30 -6.10 8.65
N GLY A 11 -1.42 -6.53 9.20
CA GLY A 11 -2.71 -5.93 8.91
C GLY A 11 -3.69 -6.24 10.01
N TRP A 12 -4.73 -5.41 10.08
CA TRP A 12 -5.83 -5.58 11.01
C TRP A 12 -7.12 -5.69 10.22
N LEU A 13 -8.07 -6.42 10.79
CA LEU A 13 -9.42 -6.50 10.28
C LEU A 13 -10.35 -5.90 11.32
N SER A 14 -11.15 -4.92 10.91
CA SER A 14 -12.30 -4.45 11.67
C SER A 14 -13.56 -5.10 11.10
N CYS A 15 -14.45 -5.57 11.98
CA CYS A 15 -15.68 -6.24 11.57
C CYS A 15 -16.81 -5.96 12.58
N PRO A 16 -18.09 -6.07 12.16
CA PRO A 16 -19.21 -5.95 13.09
C PRO A 16 -19.12 -6.99 14.22
N PRO A 17 -19.57 -6.67 15.45
CA PRO A 17 -19.41 -7.55 16.61
C PRO A 17 -19.96 -8.96 16.42
N ALA A 18 -21.05 -9.10 15.65
CA ALA A 18 -21.68 -10.39 15.34
C ALA A 18 -20.74 -11.38 14.61
N TYR A 19 -19.74 -10.88 13.87
CA TYR A 19 -18.83 -11.72 13.08
C TYR A 19 -17.48 -12.00 13.76
N ARG A 20 -17.17 -11.33 14.88
CA ARG A 20 -15.85 -11.37 15.54
C ARG A 20 -15.33 -12.80 15.78
N HIS A 21 -16.22 -13.70 16.22
CA HIS A 21 -15.86 -15.08 16.53
C HIS A 21 -15.55 -15.87 15.26
N ARG A 22 -16.44 -15.78 14.26
CA ARG A 22 -16.33 -16.49 12.99
C ARG A 22 -15.06 -16.09 12.24
N ILE A 23 -14.77 -14.80 12.20
CA ILE A 23 -13.57 -14.23 11.59
C ILE A 23 -12.29 -14.75 12.27
N ARG A 24 -12.24 -14.73 13.61
CA ARG A 24 -11.08 -15.22 14.36
C ARG A 24 -10.82 -16.71 14.11
N VAL A 25 -11.87 -17.53 14.10
CA VAL A 25 -11.76 -18.97 13.79
C VAL A 25 -11.27 -19.18 12.36
N ALA A 26 -11.87 -18.49 11.38
CA ALA A 26 -11.47 -18.58 9.97
C ALA A 26 -10.00 -18.19 9.77
N HIS A 27 -9.55 -17.08 10.37
CA HIS A 27 -8.14 -16.68 10.35
C HIS A 27 -7.24 -17.81 10.89
N LYS A 28 -7.57 -18.37 12.06
CA LYS A 28 -6.78 -19.46 12.67
C LYS A 28 -6.72 -20.71 11.78
N MET A 29 -7.81 -21.05 11.09
CA MET A 29 -7.85 -22.20 10.18
C MET A 29 -7.05 -21.95 8.90
N MET A 30 -7.06 -20.73 8.36
CA MET A 30 -6.37 -20.40 7.10
C MET A 30 -4.87 -20.16 7.27
N THR A 31 -4.46 -19.52 8.36
CA THR A 31 -3.07 -19.04 8.54
C THR A 31 -2.37 -19.67 9.75
N GLY A 32 -3.04 -20.56 10.47
CA GLY A 32 -2.54 -21.10 11.73
C GLY A 32 -2.61 -20.09 12.89
N GLY A 33 -1.69 -20.23 13.85
CA GLY A 33 -1.60 -19.34 15.01
C GLY A 33 -1.27 -17.89 14.65
N MET A 34 -1.57 -16.95 15.55
CA MET A 34 -1.15 -15.56 15.41
C MET A 34 0.38 -15.46 15.57
N PRO A 35 1.12 -14.86 14.63
CA PRO A 35 2.55 -14.61 14.79
C PRO A 35 2.77 -13.46 15.78
N PHE A 36 2.88 -13.77 17.07
CA PHE A 36 2.90 -12.78 18.16
C PHE A 36 3.99 -11.71 18.02
N LEU A 37 5.22 -12.09 17.64
CA LEU A 37 6.31 -11.14 17.44
C LEU A 37 6.00 -10.17 16.28
N LEU A 38 5.45 -10.69 15.18
CA LEU A 38 5.06 -9.87 14.05
C LEU A 38 3.91 -8.92 14.43
N ALA A 39 2.93 -9.40 15.19
CA ALA A 39 1.83 -8.58 15.70
C ALA A 39 2.34 -7.43 16.58
N GLU A 40 3.24 -7.73 17.53
CA GLU A 40 3.83 -6.74 18.43
C GLU A 40 4.69 -5.70 17.68
N VAL A 41 5.54 -6.14 16.75
CA VAL A 41 6.37 -5.22 15.95
C VAL A 41 5.50 -4.29 15.11
N ASN A 42 4.44 -4.81 14.48
CA ASN A 42 3.50 -3.98 13.71
C ASN A 42 2.73 -3.01 14.61
N ALA A 43 2.29 -3.44 15.81
CA ALA A 43 1.62 -2.58 16.77
C ALA A 43 2.54 -1.43 17.22
N ARG A 44 3.79 -1.72 17.59
CA ARG A 44 4.79 -0.70 17.95
C ARG A 44 5.09 0.26 16.81
N LEU A 45 5.19 -0.22 15.57
CA LEU A 45 5.43 0.64 14.41
C LEU A 45 4.32 1.69 14.24
N VAL A 46 3.05 1.30 14.48
CA VAL A 46 1.90 2.20 14.40
C VAL A 46 1.85 3.14 15.62
N LEU A 47 1.91 2.58 16.82
CA LEU A 47 1.74 3.33 18.08
C LEU A 47 2.88 4.31 18.35
N SER A 48 4.10 4.01 17.89
CA SER A 48 5.25 4.94 17.97
C SER A 48 5.19 6.10 16.99
N GLY A 49 4.22 6.14 16.07
CA GLY A 49 4.13 7.14 15.02
C GLY A 49 5.08 6.93 13.84
N GLN A 50 6.02 5.98 13.93
CA GLN A 50 6.99 5.68 12.86
C GLN A 50 6.32 5.30 11.55
N ALA A 51 5.18 4.58 11.60
CA ALA A 51 4.37 4.29 10.42
C ALA A 51 3.92 5.56 9.66
N SER A 52 3.53 6.60 10.41
CA SER A 52 3.09 7.88 9.84
C SER A 52 4.27 8.62 9.21
N GLU A 53 5.42 8.63 9.88
CA GLU A 53 6.64 9.26 9.38
C GLU A 53 7.16 8.60 8.09
N ILE A 54 7.18 7.26 8.05
CA ILE A 54 7.54 6.54 6.82
C ILE A 54 6.57 6.90 5.69
N ARG A 55 5.26 6.91 5.97
CA ARG A 55 4.25 7.29 4.96
C ARG A 55 4.47 8.70 4.43
N LYS A 56 4.78 9.68 5.28
CA LYS A 56 5.07 11.07 4.86
C LYS A 56 6.27 11.11 3.93
N ARG A 57 7.37 10.43 4.29
CA ARG A 57 8.58 10.33 3.45
C ARG A 57 8.30 9.66 2.11
N SER A 58 7.53 8.56 2.11
CA SER A 58 7.13 7.88 0.87
C SER A 58 6.30 8.78 -0.04
N ILE A 59 5.37 9.58 0.52
CA ILE A 59 4.57 10.52 -0.29
C ILE A 59 5.45 11.63 -0.87
N ALA A 60 6.39 12.17 -0.10
CA ALA A 60 7.34 13.18 -0.60
C ALA A 60 8.17 12.65 -1.77
N GLU A 61 8.69 11.43 -1.64
CA GLU A 61 9.42 10.73 -2.70
C GLU A 61 8.54 10.48 -3.95
N ILE A 62 7.29 10.05 -3.76
CA ILE A 62 6.34 9.90 -4.87
C ILE A 62 6.11 11.23 -5.58
N GLY A 63 5.97 12.33 -4.82
CA GLY A 63 5.83 13.67 -5.39
C GLY A 63 7.02 14.06 -6.26
N ALA A 64 8.24 13.84 -5.78
CA ALA A 64 9.46 14.08 -6.54
C ALA A 64 9.49 13.25 -7.84
N ARG A 65 9.15 11.96 -7.78
CA ARG A 65 9.07 11.09 -8.97
C ARG A 65 7.98 11.53 -9.94
N MET A 66 6.84 12.00 -9.44
CA MET A 66 5.76 12.50 -10.29
C MET A 66 6.16 13.76 -11.06
N SER A 67 7.01 14.62 -10.50
CA SER A 67 7.58 15.75 -11.24
C SER A 67 8.42 15.28 -12.42
N ILE A 68 9.30 14.29 -12.20
CA ILE A 68 10.12 13.68 -13.26
C ILE A 68 9.23 13.06 -14.35
N VAL A 69 8.17 12.34 -13.97
CA VAL A 69 7.23 11.73 -14.91
C VAL A 69 6.50 12.78 -15.76
N ARG A 70 6.05 13.89 -15.15
CA ARG A 70 5.37 14.97 -15.88
C ARG A 70 6.27 15.65 -16.90
N GLU A 71 7.53 15.85 -16.56
CA GLU A 71 8.54 16.39 -17.48
C GLU A 71 8.85 15.38 -18.60
N SER A 72 9.12 14.13 -18.23
CA SER A 72 9.56 13.09 -19.17
C SER A 72 8.47 12.64 -20.14
N LEU A 73 7.20 12.67 -19.71
CA LEU A 73 6.05 12.29 -20.53
C LEU A 73 5.30 13.53 -21.06
N ALA A 74 5.94 14.69 -21.11
CA ALA A 74 5.36 15.88 -21.70
C ALA A 74 4.90 15.59 -23.15
N GLY A 75 3.66 15.98 -23.47
CA GLY A 75 3.04 15.69 -24.76
C GLY A 75 2.28 14.36 -24.84
N PHE A 76 2.45 13.45 -23.87
CA PHE A 76 1.64 12.23 -23.78
C PHE A 76 0.47 12.40 -22.81
N SER A 77 -0.66 11.76 -23.14
CA SER A 77 -1.84 11.75 -22.27
C SER A 77 -1.72 10.63 -21.23
N PHE A 78 -1.71 10.97 -19.94
CA PHE A 78 -1.73 9.97 -18.86
C PHE A 78 -2.57 10.41 -17.67
N LYS A 79 -3.13 9.43 -16.94
CA LYS A 79 -3.83 9.64 -15.66
C LYS A 79 -2.92 9.30 -14.50
N SER A 80 -2.90 10.14 -13.46
CA SER A 80 -2.06 9.93 -12.27
C SER A 80 -2.70 10.52 -11.02
N HIS A 81 -2.15 10.18 -9.85
CA HIS A 81 -2.49 10.81 -8.57
C HIS A 81 -1.19 11.07 -7.80
N ASP A 82 -1.02 12.29 -7.25
CA ASP A 82 0.24 12.79 -6.65
C ASP A 82 0.76 12.04 -5.42
N LYS A 83 0.05 11.00 -4.98
CA LYS A 83 0.34 10.23 -3.76
C LYS A 83 0.44 8.73 -4.05
N VAL A 84 0.48 8.36 -5.33
CA VAL A 84 0.45 6.98 -5.80
C VAL A 84 1.61 6.76 -6.78
N PRO A 85 2.41 5.69 -6.62
CA PRO A 85 3.63 5.48 -7.39
C PRO A 85 3.38 4.79 -8.75
N PHE A 86 2.31 5.17 -9.47
CA PHE A 86 2.06 4.67 -10.82
C PHE A 86 1.21 5.67 -11.63
N VAL A 87 1.31 5.56 -12.95
CA VAL A 87 0.51 6.33 -13.92
C VAL A 87 -0.11 5.40 -14.94
N TRP A 88 -1.23 5.83 -15.53
CA TRP A 88 -1.89 5.15 -16.65
C TRP A 88 -1.64 5.95 -17.92
N LEU A 89 -0.75 5.47 -18.77
CA LEU A 89 -0.42 6.11 -20.05
C LEU A 89 -1.40 5.69 -21.13
N THR A 90 -1.94 6.67 -21.87
CA THR A 90 -2.76 6.44 -23.06
C THR A 90 -1.81 6.28 -24.25
N LEU A 91 -1.91 5.16 -24.95
CA LEU A 91 -1.10 4.89 -26.13
C LEU A 91 -1.84 5.36 -27.39
N PRO A 92 -1.16 6.02 -28.34
CA PRO A 92 -1.78 6.49 -29.57
C PRO A 92 -2.14 5.32 -30.50
N ASP A 93 -3.18 5.52 -31.31
CA ASP A 93 -3.58 4.55 -32.33
C ASP A 93 -2.63 4.56 -33.55
N PRO A 94 -2.47 3.41 -34.24
CA PRO A 94 -2.95 2.09 -33.83
C PRO A 94 -1.99 1.45 -32.80
N TRP A 95 -2.52 1.08 -31.63
CA TRP A 95 -1.78 0.27 -30.67
C TRP A 95 -2.12 -1.22 -30.87
N LEU A 96 -1.15 -1.99 -31.35
CA LEU A 96 -1.28 -3.43 -31.49
C LEU A 96 -0.62 -4.09 -30.28
N SER A 97 -1.41 -4.81 -29.46
CA SER A 97 -0.91 -5.45 -28.24
C SER A 97 0.00 -6.65 -28.48
N GLY A 98 0.10 -7.10 -29.74
CA GLY A 98 0.60 -8.45 -30.06
C GLY A 98 -0.38 -9.52 -29.61
#